data_AF-A0A1F1Q8A0-F1
#
_entry.id   AF-A0A1F1Q8A0-F1
#
_cell.length_a   1.000
_cell.length_b   1.000
_cell.length_c   1.000
_cell.angle_alpha   90.00
_cell.angle_beta   90.00
_cell.angle_gamma   90.00
#
_symmetry.space_group_name_H-M   'P 1'
#
loop_
_entity.id
_entity.type
_entity.pdbx_description
1 polymer ?
#
loop_
_entity_poly.entity_id
_entity_poly.type
_entity_poly.pdbx_seq_one_letter_code
_entity_poly.pdbx_strand_id
1 'polypeptide(L)' 'MEECHALFFDKGMENGAFSGVRYNLQEYLEKYPDAEFEIITDTYNMTITVMEGYIYRDGQEAMAGIISLWTLGEVIADF' A
#
# COMPACT_ATOMS: atom_id res chain seq x y z
N MET A 1 -7.27 -10.02 -6.06
CA MET A 1 -7.08 -8.59 -5.71
C MET A 1 -7.94 -8.14 -4.53
N GLU A 2 -9.03 -8.83 -4.17
CA GLU A 2 -9.88 -8.44 -3.03
C GLU A 2 -9.13 -8.28 -1.69
N GLU A 3 -8.07 -9.07 -1.48
CA GLU A 3 -7.24 -9.00 -0.27
C GLU A 3 -6.09 -7.98 -0.33
N CYS A 4 -5.80 -7.44 -1.52
CA CYS A 4 -4.80 -6.39 -1.69
C CYS A 4 -5.42 -5.02 -1.40
N HIS A 5 -4.74 -4.19 -0.62
CA HIS A 5 -5.29 -2.91 -0.18
C HIS A 5 -4.23 -1.82 -0.11
N ALA A 6 -4.70 -0.58 -0.26
CA ALA A 6 -3.90 0.62 -0.10
C ALA A 6 -4.50 1.50 1.00
N LEU A 7 -3.66 1.93 1.94
CA LEU A 7 -4.01 2.81 3.06
C LEU A 7 -3.38 4.19 2.82
N PHE A 8 -4.19 5.23 2.96
CA PHE A 8 -3.82 6.63 2.76
C PHE A 8 -4.03 7.34 4.06
N PHE A 9 -2.97 7.92 4.62
CA PHE A 9 -3.05 8.56 5.92
C PHE A 9 -3.37 10.06 5.74
N ASP A 10 -4.30 10.59 6.55
CA ASP A 10 -4.64 12.01 6.56
C ASP A 10 -3.66 12.86 7.37
N LYS A 11 -2.89 12.22 8.25
CA LYS A 11 -1.82 12.74 9.09
C LYS A 11 -0.64 11.77 8.98
N GLY A 12 0.60 12.24 9.18
CA GLY A 12 1.78 11.37 9.14
C GLY A 12 1.62 10.10 10.00
N MET A 13 2.35 9.02 9.64
CA MET A 13 2.23 7.67 10.21
C MET A 13 2.45 7.57 11.74
N GLU A 14 2.93 8.64 12.37
CA GLU A 14 3.42 8.66 13.75
C GLU A 14 2.34 8.85 14.82
N ASN A 15 1.07 9.08 14.45
CA ASN A 15 0.03 9.58 15.39
C ASN A 15 -0.90 8.53 16.02
N GLY A 16 -0.47 7.28 16.15
CA GLY A 16 -1.26 6.25 16.85
C GLY A 16 -2.31 5.60 15.96
N ALA A 17 -3.61 5.78 16.26
CA ALA A 17 -4.68 5.12 15.51
C ALA A 17 -4.74 5.59 14.04
N PHE A 18 -5.03 4.67 13.13
CA PHE A 18 -5.19 4.98 11.71
C PHE A 18 -6.27 6.06 11.52
N SER A 19 -5.89 7.17 10.91
CA SER A 19 -6.77 8.25 10.46
C SER A 19 -6.47 8.44 8.98
N GLY A 20 -7.44 8.09 8.13
CA GLY A 20 -7.19 7.93 6.71
C GLY A 20 -8.26 7.14 5.98
N VAL A 21 -7.96 6.75 4.73
CA VAL A 21 -8.85 5.97 3.88
C VAL A 21 -8.20 4.65 3.47
N ARG A 22 -8.99 3.59 3.46
CA ARG A 22 -8.63 2.28 2.91
C ARG A 22 -9.34 2.07 1.59
N TYR A 23 -8.59 1.69 0.56
CA TYR A 23 -9.12 1.24 -0.72
C TYR A 23 -8.73 -0.22 -0.98
N ASN A 24 -9.56 -0.95 -1.72
CA ASN A 24 -9.03 -2.09 -2.44
C ASN A 24 -7.97 -1.62 -3.44
N LEU A 25 -6.94 -2.42 -3.70
CA LEU A 25 -5.87 -2.01 -4.62
C LEU A 25 -6.39 -1.68 -6.02
N GLN A 26 -7.39 -2.41 -6.52
CA GLN A 26 -8.00 -2.12 -7.82
C GLN A 26 -8.72 -0.75 -7.80
N GLU A 27 -9.51 -0.47 -6.77
CA GLU A 27 -10.18 0.82 -6.60
C GLU A 27 -9.17 1.98 -6.53
N TYR A 28 -8.04 1.77 -5.86
CA TYR A 28 -6.95 2.74 -5.79
C TYR A 28 -6.40 3.05 -7.19
N LEU A 29 -6.03 2.02 -7.95
CA LEU A 29 -5.44 2.16 -9.29
C LEU A 29 -6.41 2.82 -10.28
N GLU A 30 -7.71 2.53 -10.16
CA GLU A 30 -8.75 3.15 -10.98
C GLU A 30 -8.99 4.62 -10.60
N LYS A 31 -8.94 4.95 -9.30
CA LYS A 31 -9.20 6.30 -8.79
C LYS A 31 -8.02 7.26 -9.00
N TYR A 32 -6.80 6.75 -8.93
CA TYR A 32 -5.57 7.55 -9.03
C TYR A 32 -4.58 6.91 -10.03
N PRO A 33 -4.93 6.86 -11.33
CA PRO A 33 -4.11 6.23 -12.35
C PRO A 33 -2.78 6.98 -12.60
N ASP A 34 -2.68 8.21 -12.12
CA ASP A 34 -1.53 9.11 -12.22
C ASP A 34 -0.66 9.11 -10.96
N ALA A 35 -1.02 8.34 -9.93
CA ALA A 35 -0.27 8.32 -8.69
C ALA A 35 0.97 7.43 -8.78
N GLU A 36 2.09 7.97 -8.31
CA GLU A 36 3.33 7.23 -8.11
C GLU A 36 3.48 6.84 -6.65
N PHE A 37 4.05 5.66 -6.39
CA PHE A 37 4.31 5.18 -5.04
C PHE A 37 5.81 4.94 -4.85
N GLU A 38 6.45 5.76 -4.02
CA GLU A 38 7.83 5.59 -3.59
C GLU A 38 7.87 4.70 -2.35
N ILE A 39 8.50 3.53 -2.47
CA ILE A 39 8.67 2.59 -1.37
C ILE A 39 9.86 3.02 -0.52
N ILE A 40 9.63 3.21 0.78
CA ILE A 40 10.69 3.55 1.75
C ILE A 40 11.11 2.30 2.51
N THR A 41 10.14 1.47 2.91
CA THR A 41 10.36 0.21 3.61
C THR A 41 9.39 -0.84 3.07
N ASP A 42 9.86 -2.09 2.98
CA ASP A 42 9.03 -3.23 2.67
C ASP A 42 9.28 -4.39 3.64
N THR A 43 8.25 -5.20 3.86
CA THR A 43 8.31 -6.40 4.69
C THR A 43 7.59 -7.53 3.98
N TYR A 44 8.21 -8.70 4.02
CA TYR A 44 7.70 -9.93 3.41
C TYR A 44 7.37 -10.94 4.51
N ASN A 45 6.14 -11.43 4.53
CA ASN A 45 5.68 -12.46 5.46
C ASN A 45 4.84 -13.49 4.72
N MET A 46 5.44 -14.63 4.38
CA MET A 46 4.83 -15.73 3.62
C MET A 46 4.11 -15.24 2.36
N THR A 47 2.80 -15.04 2.45
CA THR A 47 1.92 -14.63 1.35
C THR A 47 1.68 -13.13 1.28
N ILE A 48 2.19 -12.35 2.23
CA ILE A 48 1.90 -10.91 2.34
C ILE A 48 3.19 -10.11 2.16
N THR A 49 3.17 -9.19 1.20
CA THR A 49 4.13 -8.08 1.13
C THR A 49 3.44 -6.82 1.61
N VAL A 50 4.06 -6.11 2.55
CA VAL A 50 3.62 -4.79 3.02
C VAL A 50 4.69 -3.78 2.66
N MET A 51 4.31 -2.73 1.94
CA MET A 51 5.19 -1.64 1.52
C MET A 51 4.70 -0.35 2.16
N GLU A 52 5.56 0.35 2.88
CA GLU A 52 5.30 1.67 3.43
C GLU A 52 6.06 2.70 2.60
N GLY A 53 5.43 3.84 2.34
CA GLY A 53 5.97 4.77 1.39
C GLY A 53 5.24 6.09 1.28
N TYR A 54 5.62 6.84 0.26
CA TYR A 54 4.99 8.10 -0.11
C TYR A 54 4.27 7.98 -1.45
N ILE A 55 3.08 8.56 -1.52
CA ILE A 55 2.28 8.63 -2.72
C ILE A 55 2.39 10.05 -3.28
N TYR A 56 2.80 10.14 -4.54
CA TYR A 56 2.94 11.39 -5.28
C TYR A 56 1.88 11.50 -6.35
N ARG A 57 1.33 12.70 -6.51
CA ARG A 57 0.47 13.08 -7.62
C ARG A 57 0.87 14.47 -8.07
N ASP A 58 0.82 14.72 -9.37
CA ASP A 58 1.30 15.98 -9.92
C ASP A 58 0.58 17.18 -9.27
N GLY A 59 1.38 18.14 -8.79
CA GLY A 59 0.89 19.32 -8.07
C GLY A 59 0.29 19.07 -6.67
N GLN A 60 0.40 17.88 -6.09
CA GLN A 60 -0.07 17.57 -4.73
C GLN A 60 1.09 17.33 -3.76
N GLU A 61 0.85 17.60 -2.47
CA GLU A 61 1.80 17.22 -1.42
C GLU A 61 1.86 15.69 -1.27
N ALA A 62 3.05 15.17 -0.99
CA ALA A 62 3.25 13.74 -0.80
C ALA A 62 2.47 13.24 0.42
N MET A 63 1.75 12.12 0.26
CA MET A 63 0.99 11.51 1.33
C MET A 63 1.66 10.21 1.78
N ALA A 64 1.73 9.96 3.08
CA ALA A 64 2.17 8.66 3.57
C ALA A 64 1.12 7.59 3.24
N GLY A 65 1.59 6.41 2.86
CA GLY A 65 0.73 5.29 2.51
C GLY A 65 1.34 3.93 2.78
N ILE A 66 0.46 2.94 2.89
CA ILE A 66 0.83 1.52 2.98
C ILE A 66 0.10 0.76 1.89
N ILE A 67 0.84 0.01 1.09
CA ILE A 67 0.27 -0.96 0.14
C ILE A 67 0.54 -2.36 0.67
N SER A 68 -0.52 -3.14 0.84
CA SER A 68 -0.42 -4.55 1.17
C SER A 68 -0.84 -5.39 -0.03
N LEU A 69 0.06 -6.26 -0.46
CA LEU A 69 -0.17 -7.25 -1.49
C LEU A 69 -0.33 -8.61 -0.83
N TRP A 70 -1.48 -9.23 -1.02
CA TRP A 70 -1.66 -10.64 -0.73
C TRP A 70 -1.43 -11.44 -2.01
N THR A 71 -0.40 -12.26 -1.98
CA THR A 71 -0.07 -13.22 -3.02
C THR A 71 -0.42 -14.60 -2.51
N LEU A 72 -1.30 -15.31 -3.22
CA LEU A 72 -1.48 -16.73 -3.01
C LEU A 72 -0.19 -17.38 -3.53
N GLY A 73 0.83 -17.41 -2.69
CA GLY A 73 2.12 -17.97 -3.05
C GLY A 73 1.91 -19.40 -3.52
N GLU A 74 2.29 -19.70 -4.75
CA GLU A 74 2.45 -21.09 -5.15
C GLU A 74 3.72 -21.58 -4.45
N VAL A 75 3.60 -22.55 -3.54
CA VAL A 75 4.76 -23.17 -2.91
C VAL A 75 5.49 -23.96 -3.99
N ILE A 76 6.61 -23.43 -4.47
CA ILE A 76 7.37 -24.02 -5.58
C ILE A 76 8.36 -25.09 -5.09
N ALA A 77 8.64 -25.13 -3.80
CA ALA A 77 9.38 -26.21 -3.13
C ALA A 77 9.09 -26.21 -1.62
N ASP A 78 8.77 -27.39 -1.10
CA ASP A 78 8.70 -27.71 0.33
C ASP A 78 9.91 -28.63 0.61
N PHE A 79 10.80 -28.26 1.55
CA PHE A 79 12.06 -28.97 1.84
C PHE A 79 11.93 -29.86 3.07
#